data_AF-A0A9Q9RSK8-F1
#
_entry.id   AF-A0A9Q9RSK8-F1
#
_cell.length_a   1.000
_cell.length_b   1.000
_cell.length_c   1.000
_cell.angle_alpha   90.00
_cell.angle_beta   90.00
_cell.angle_gamma   90.00
#
_symmetry.space_group_name_H-M   'P 1'
#
loop_
_entity.id
_entity.type
_entity.pdbx_description
1 polymer ?
#
loop_
_entity_poly.entity_id
_entity_poly.type
_entity_poly.pdbx_seq_one_letter_code
_entity_poly.pdbx_strand_id
1 'polypeptide(L)'
;MESALETLRALQANPQNLSASDRNLFLAQCRVAIVQIEASEVFESVQNAHSAGFQFHSSSLRRLTSILNGFTKESNDRIGTFQDLDPELVIICGLCISVKDVNRMKAETWSEVARQARLTAKRLAPYLARSTQIEGAVNKSSNNNFKTKFESFQRDFGVLRQIKRIIVNGVYCYHYIAPCVPQLEHLSRLADTGMVALYVPDIESDGRLRITTQWDENLLNGLFGCQLDVYEATGLIAYAYRDRVTQYLGGYISEAIETSQTRASDLPENPITQSVSCNGFPGQVIIVDVYVGKRKCIEILGLAL
;
A
#
# COMPACT_ATOMS: atom_id res chain seq x y z
N MET A 1 -1.78 25.43 37.70
CA MET A 1 -0.92 24.24 37.90
C MET A 1 -0.68 23.95 39.38
N GLU A 2 -0.36 24.96 40.21
CA GLU A 2 -0.17 24.78 41.68
C GLU A 2 -1.40 24.21 42.40
N SER A 3 -2.60 24.73 42.15
CA SER A 3 -3.86 24.23 42.77
C SER A 3 -4.16 22.74 42.45
N ALA A 4 -3.84 22.27 41.24
CA ALA A 4 -4.04 20.86 40.86
C ALA A 4 -3.03 19.93 41.55
N LEU A 5 -1.78 20.38 41.72
CA LEU A 5 -0.74 19.66 42.45
C LEU A 5 -1.02 19.59 43.95
N GLU A 6 -1.56 20.67 44.54
CA GLU A 6 -1.97 20.70 45.94
C GLU A 6 -3.15 19.76 46.21
N THR A 7 -4.14 19.72 45.31
CA THR A 7 -5.29 18.81 45.41
C THR A 7 -4.86 17.34 45.27
N LEU A 8 -3.90 17.06 44.38
CA LEU A 8 -3.34 15.72 44.18
C LEU A 8 -2.53 15.25 45.41
N ARG A 9 -1.76 16.14 46.04
CA ARG A 9 -1.07 15.88 47.31
C ARG A 9 -2.04 15.67 48.47
N ALA A 10 -3.11 16.47 48.57
CA ALA A 10 -4.15 16.31 49.59
C ALA A 10 -4.90 14.97 49.46
N LEU A 11 -5.19 14.53 48.23
CA LEU A 11 -5.74 13.20 47.94
C LEU A 11 -4.80 12.06 48.33
N GLN A 12 -3.50 12.18 48.04
CA GLN A 12 -2.50 11.17 48.41
C GLN A 12 -2.29 11.07 49.92
N ALA A 13 -2.42 12.19 50.64
CA ALA A 13 -2.25 12.23 52.10
C ALA A 13 -3.49 11.71 52.84
N ASN A 14 -4.70 12.19 52.50
CA ASN A 14 -5.96 11.66 53.02
C ASN A 14 -7.17 12.08 52.16
N PRO A 15 -7.77 11.17 51.36
CA PRO A 15 -8.91 11.46 50.49
C PRO A 15 -10.17 11.96 51.23
N GLN A 16 -10.29 11.66 52.53
CA GLN A 16 -11.43 12.06 53.35
C GLN A 16 -11.47 13.57 53.64
N ASN A 17 -10.33 14.27 53.53
CA ASN A 17 -10.21 15.70 53.84
C ASN A 17 -10.82 16.63 52.77
N LEU A 18 -11.13 16.09 51.58
CA LEU A 18 -11.79 16.83 50.51
C LEU A 18 -13.31 16.80 50.69
N SER A 19 -13.99 17.83 50.20
CA SER A 19 -15.46 17.79 50.12
C SER A 19 -15.91 16.69 49.13
N ALA A 20 -17.15 16.22 49.28
CA ALA A 20 -17.71 15.24 48.33
C ALA A 20 -17.75 15.79 46.89
N SER A 21 -18.00 17.09 46.71
CA SER A 21 -17.96 17.76 45.41
C SER A 21 -16.55 17.78 44.82
N ASP A 22 -15.52 18.10 45.61
CA ASP A 22 -14.15 18.17 45.14
C ASP A 22 -13.62 16.77 44.77
N ARG A 23 -13.96 15.76 45.57
CA ARG A 23 -13.65 14.35 45.25
C ARG A 23 -14.27 13.92 43.92
N ASN A 24 -15.55 14.24 43.69
CA ASN A 24 -16.25 13.87 42.47
C ASN A 24 -15.69 14.60 41.24
N LEU A 25 -15.39 15.89 41.37
CA LEU A 25 -14.77 16.68 40.31
C LEU A 25 -13.37 16.14 39.97
N PHE A 26 -12.54 15.86 40.98
CA PHE A 26 -11.21 15.33 40.77
C PHE A 26 -11.24 13.93 40.15
N LEU A 27 -12.12 13.05 40.63
CA LEU A 27 -12.30 11.72 40.05
C LEU A 27 -12.75 11.79 38.59
N ALA A 28 -13.64 12.72 38.23
CA ALA A 28 -14.02 12.95 36.83
C ALA A 28 -12.82 13.42 35.99
N GLN A 29 -12.00 14.34 36.50
CA GLN A 29 -10.78 14.80 35.82
C GLN A 29 -9.76 13.67 35.64
N CYS A 30 -9.55 12.83 36.66
CA CYS A 30 -8.69 11.66 36.57
C CYS A 30 -9.18 10.67 35.52
N ARG A 31 -10.49 10.40 35.45
CA ARG A 31 -11.05 9.51 34.42
C ARG A 31 -10.77 10.04 33.01
N VAL A 32 -10.97 11.34 32.78
CA VAL A 32 -10.65 11.98 31.49
C VAL A 32 -9.15 11.87 31.19
N ALA A 33 -8.28 12.18 32.15
CA ALA A 33 -6.83 12.12 31.97
C ALA A 33 -6.34 10.69 31.68
N ILE A 34 -6.87 9.68 32.39
CA ILE A 34 -6.56 8.27 32.16
C ILE A 34 -6.91 7.88 30.73
N VAL A 35 -8.13 8.20 30.27
CA VAL A 35 -8.57 7.88 28.90
C VAL A 35 -7.69 8.57 27.85
N GLN A 36 -7.27 9.81 28.10
CA GLN A 36 -6.35 10.55 27.22
C GLN A 36 -4.96 9.92 27.15
N ILE A 37 -4.42 9.48 28.28
CA ILE A 37 -3.09 8.84 28.36
C ILE A 37 -3.14 7.46 27.70
N GLU A 38 -4.12 6.62 28.05
CA GLU A 38 -4.32 5.30 27.44
C GLU A 38 -4.46 5.41 25.91
N ALA A 39 -5.19 6.41 25.42
CA ALA A 39 -5.30 6.66 23.99
C ALA A 39 -3.98 7.11 23.35
N SER A 40 -3.14 7.85 24.07
CA SER A 40 -1.85 8.33 23.56
C SER A 40 -0.84 7.19 23.36
N GLU A 41 -0.84 6.20 24.25
CA GLU A 41 0.05 5.02 24.17
C GLU A 41 -0.16 4.22 22.86
N VAL A 42 -1.38 4.28 22.31
CA VAL A 42 -1.71 3.63 21.03
C VAL A 42 -0.85 4.16 19.87
N PHE A 43 -0.42 5.42 19.92
CA PHE A 43 0.26 6.09 18.80
C PHE A 43 1.79 5.97 18.80
N GLU A 44 2.38 5.14 19.66
CA GLU A 44 3.84 4.94 19.71
C GLU A 44 4.44 4.58 18.34
N SER A 45 3.76 3.73 17.57
CA SER A 45 4.22 3.25 16.26
C SER A 45 4.35 4.35 15.19
N VAL A 46 3.76 5.54 15.40
CA VAL A 46 3.76 6.66 14.45
C VAL A 46 4.36 7.94 15.04
N GLN A 47 4.68 7.96 16.33
CA GLN A 47 5.09 9.16 17.06
C GLN A 47 6.29 9.87 16.39
N ASN A 48 7.26 9.08 15.93
CA ASN A 48 8.51 9.53 15.33
C ASN A 48 8.55 9.40 13.81
N ALA A 49 7.39 9.24 13.14
CA ALA A 49 7.33 9.06 11.69
C ALA A 49 7.85 10.25 10.87
N HIS A 50 8.02 11.41 11.51
CA HIS A 50 8.61 12.62 10.91
C HIS A 50 10.15 12.65 10.98
N SER A 51 10.76 11.76 11.77
CA SER A 51 12.21 11.71 11.98
C SER A 51 12.92 11.17 10.75
N ALA A 52 14.06 11.76 10.41
CA ALA A 52 14.89 11.28 9.30
C ALA A 52 15.35 9.83 9.55
N GLY A 53 15.25 8.97 8.52
CA GLY A 53 15.64 7.57 8.60
C GLY A 53 14.67 6.67 9.40
N PHE A 54 13.54 7.19 9.86
CA PHE A 54 12.51 6.38 10.50
C PHE A 54 11.98 5.30 9.55
N GLN A 55 11.81 4.09 10.07
CA GLN A 55 11.19 2.99 9.34
C GLN A 55 10.07 2.38 10.17
N PHE A 56 8.94 2.11 9.52
CA PHE A 56 7.85 1.37 10.15
C PHE A 56 8.25 -0.08 10.37
N HIS A 57 7.95 -0.60 11.56
CA HIS A 57 8.06 -2.04 11.83
C HIS A 57 7.13 -2.84 10.91
N SER A 58 7.59 -4.02 10.50
CA SER A 58 6.83 -4.94 9.65
C SER A 58 5.49 -5.34 10.26
N SER A 59 5.41 -5.44 11.60
CA SER A 59 4.16 -5.70 12.34
C SER A 59 3.13 -4.57 12.17
N SER A 60 3.55 -3.31 12.18
CA SER A 60 2.68 -2.15 11.96
C SER A 60 2.16 -2.10 10.52
N LEU A 61 3.03 -2.35 9.55
CA LEU A 61 2.62 -2.44 8.13
C LEU A 61 1.64 -3.59 7.88
N ARG A 62 1.87 -4.75 8.51
CA ARG A 62 0.94 -5.90 8.44
C ARG A 62 -0.41 -5.56 9.05
N ARG A 63 -0.45 -4.88 10.20
CA ARG A 63 -1.71 -4.42 10.82
C ARG A 63 -2.47 -3.47 9.90
N LEU A 64 -1.78 -2.54 9.25
CA LEU A 64 -2.38 -1.65 8.27
C LEU A 64 -3.03 -2.46 7.14
N THR A 65 -2.30 -3.36 6.50
CA THR A 65 -2.85 -4.24 5.45
C THR A 65 -4.05 -5.04 5.96
N SER A 66 -4.01 -5.58 7.18
CA SER A 66 -5.14 -6.31 7.78
C SER A 66 -6.38 -5.43 8.00
N ILE A 67 -6.20 -4.20 8.45
CA ILE A 67 -7.31 -3.24 8.61
C ILE A 67 -7.90 -2.90 7.24
N LEU A 68 -7.07 -2.58 6.24
CA LEU A 68 -7.52 -2.26 4.89
C LEU A 68 -8.33 -3.40 4.25
N ASN A 69 -7.92 -4.64 4.49
CA ASN A 69 -8.65 -5.83 4.03
C ASN A 69 -9.92 -6.12 4.82
N GLY A 70 -10.04 -5.59 6.04
CA GLY A 70 -11.12 -5.91 6.98
C GLY A 70 -12.37 -5.05 6.83
N PHE A 71 -12.26 -3.78 6.43
CA PHE A 71 -13.44 -2.92 6.27
C PHE A 71 -13.99 -2.97 4.84
N THR A 72 -14.99 -3.82 4.63
CA THR A 72 -15.84 -3.83 3.43
C THR A 72 -17.25 -3.36 3.80
N LYS A 73 -18.04 -2.93 2.80
CA LYS A 73 -19.41 -2.39 2.97
C LYS A 73 -20.37 -3.29 3.78
N GLU A 74 -20.03 -4.57 3.94
CA GLU A 74 -20.86 -5.58 4.59
C GLU A 74 -20.54 -5.74 6.09
N SER A 75 -19.49 -5.09 6.60
CA SER A 75 -19.12 -5.22 8.01
C SER A 75 -19.91 -4.24 8.89
N ASN A 76 -20.83 -4.78 9.69
CA ASN A 76 -21.60 -4.03 10.70
C ASN A 76 -20.78 -3.72 11.97
N ASP A 77 -19.48 -3.98 11.95
CA ASP A 77 -18.58 -3.74 13.09
C ASP A 77 -17.93 -2.36 13.01
N ARG A 78 -17.24 -1.95 14.08
CA ARG A 78 -16.57 -0.63 14.12
C ARG A 78 -15.51 -0.48 13.03
N ILE A 79 -15.02 -1.58 12.49
CA ILE A 79 -14.06 -1.60 11.38
C ILE A 79 -14.71 -1.03 10.11
N GLY A 80 -15.98 -1.33 9.84
CA GLY A 80 -16.71 -0.77 8.69
C GLY A 80 -16.69 0.76 8.63
N THR A 81 -16.62 1.44 9.78
CA THR A 81 -16.56 2.92 9.85
C THR A 81 -15.32 3.52 9.19
N PHE A 82 -14.24 2.74 9.02
CA PHE A 82 -13.01 3.21 8.37
C PHE A 82 -13.21 3.53 6.89
N GLN A 83 -14.25 2.99 6.25
CA GLN A 83 -14.53 3.24 4.84
C GLN A 83 -14.78 4.73 4.55
N ASP A 84 -15.38 5.43 5.49
CA ASP A 84 -15.80 6.83 5.36
C ASP A 84 -14.76 7.82 5.91
N LEU A 85 -13.67 7.32 6.49
CA LEU A 85 -12.61 8.15 7.05
C LEU A 85 -11.61 8.60 5.97
N ASP A 86 -10.95 9.72 6.26
CA ASP A 86 -9.86 10.25 5.45
C ASP A 86 -8.66 9.27 5.44
N PRO A 87 -7.91 9.16 4.32
CA PRO A 87 -6.83 8.19 4.17
C PRO A 87 -5.78 8.26 5.29
N GLU A 88 -5.36 9.46 5.68
CA GLU A 88 -4.38 9.67 6.74
C GLU A 88 -4.85 9.13 8.10
N LEU A 89 -6.14 9.22 8.39
CA LEU A 89 -6.72 8.73 9.64
C LEU A 89 -6.76 7.21 9.66
N VAL A 90 -7.17 6.60 8.55
CA VAL A 90 -7.13 5.14 8.36
C VAL A 90 -5.71 4.62 8.49
N ILE A 91 -4.73 5.30 7.90
CA ILE A 91 -3.31 4.92 7.96
C ILE A 91 -2.79 4.97 9.39
N ILE A 92 -3.01 6.08 10.11
CA ILE A 92 -2.55 6.23 11.50
C ILE A 92 -3.15 5.14 12.38
N CYS A 93 -4.47 4.94 12.33
CA CYS A 93 -5.13 3.88 13.10
C CYS A 93 -4.66 2.49 12.67
N GLY A 94 -4.49 2.26 11.36
CA GLY A 94 -4.05 1.00 10.76
C GLY A 94 -2.65 0.58 11.20
N LEU A 95 -1.74 1.54 11.35
CA LEU A 95 -0.37 1.31 11.81
C LEU A 95 -0.29 1.04 13.32
N CYS A 96 -1.30 1.47 14.08
CA CYS A 96 -1.25 1.52 15.55
C CYS A 96 -2.16 0.50 16.25
N ILE A 97 -3.27 0.10 15.63
CA ILE A 97 -4.33 -0.67 16.29
C ILE A 97 -4.58 -1.95 15.49
N SER A 98 -4.78 -3.08 16.18
CA SER A 98 -5.22 -4.30 15.49
C SER A 98 -6.74 -4.30 15.27
N VAL A 99 -7.20 -5.00 14.24
CA VAL A 99 -8.63 -5.32 14.01
C VAL A 99 -9.32 -5.78 15.31
N LYS A 100 -8.66 -6.65 16.08
CA LYS A 100 -9.18 -7.21 17.33
C LYS A 100 -9.35 -6.12 18.40
N ASP A 101 -8.41 -5.19 18.50
CA ASP A 101 -8.46 -4.14 19.52
C ASP A 101 -9.50 -3.06 19.18
N VAL A 102 -9.66 -2.71 17.89
CA VAL A 102 -10.74 -1.81 17.44
C VAL A 102 -12.11 -2.31 17.92
N ASN A 103 -12.37 -3.61 17.76
CA ASN A 103 -13.64 -4.23 18.13
C ASN A 103 -13.81 -4.40 19.66
N ARG A 104 -12.73 -4.53 20.42
CA ARG A 104 -12.77 -4.73 21.89
C ARG A 104 -12.69 -3.43 22.70
N MET A 105 -12.22 -2.34 22.10
CA MET A 105 -12.01 -1.08 22.79
C MET A 105 -13.32 -0.54 23.38
N LYS A 106 -13.27 0.16 24.51
CA LYS A 106 -14.45 0.84 25.07
C LYS A 106 -14.81 2.05 24.19
N ALA A 107 -16.09 2.42 24.14
CA ALA A 107 -16.55 3.53 23.29
C ALA A 107 -15.90 4.88 23.64
N GLU A 108 -15.70 5.14 24.94
CA GLU A 108 -15.04 6.36 25.44
C GLU A 108 -13.57 6.43 24.98
N THR A 109 -12.83 5.34 25.17
CA THR A 109 -11.43 5.21 24.72
C THR A 109 -11.33 5.34 23.20
N TRP A 110 -12.23 4.70 22.44
CA TRP A 110 -12.25 4.81 20.98
C TRP A 110 -12.50 6.25 20.51
N SER A 111 -13.41 6.97 21.16
CA SER A 111 -13.70 8.36 20.83
C SER A 111 -12.48 9.25 21.03
N GLU A 112 -11.73 9.02 22.11
CA GLU A 112 -10.50 9.75 22.40
C GLU A 112 -9.35 9.37 21.45
N VAL A 113 -9.20 8.08 21.14
CA VAL A 113 -8.26 7.59 20.11
C VAL A 113 -8.57 8.24 18.76
N ALA A 114 -9.83 8.26 18.32
CA ALA A 114 -10.22 8.89 17.05
C ALA A 114 -9.92 10.41 17.06
N ARG A 115 -10.13 11.08 18.20
CA ARG A 115 -9.80 12.50 18.37
C ARG A 115 -8.30 12.75 18.23
N GLN A 116 -7.46 11.98 18.93
CA GLN A 116 -6.01 12.11 18.88
C GLN A 116 -5.44 11.69 17.51
N ALA A 117 -6.00 10.64 16.91
CA ALA A 117 -5.60 10.20 15.58
C ALA A 117 -5.81 11.30 14.54
N ARG A 118 -6.90 12.08 14.59
CA ARG A 118 -7.11 13.24 13.71
C ARG A 118 -6.03 14.32 13.87
N LEU A 119 -5.61 14.58 15.10
CA LEU A 119 -4.54 15.55 15.38
C LEU A 119 -3.19 15.04 14.83
N THR A 120 -2.89 13.78 15.09
CA THR A 120 -1.67 13.11 14.62
C THR A 120 -1.63 13.01 13.10
N ALA A 121 -2.76 12.67 12.46
CA ALA A 121 -2.89 12.52 11.03
C ALA A 121 -2.61 13.84 10.31
N LYS A 122 -3.19 14.97 10.77
CA LYS A 122 -2.89 16.30 10.22
C LYS A 122 -1.39 16.64 10.29
N ARG A 123 -0.75 16.33 11.42
CA ARG A 123 0.69 16.58 11.62
C ARG A 123 1.56 15.72 10.71
N LEU A 124 1.18 14.46 10.52
CA LEU A 124 2.01 13.47 9.83
C LEU A 124 1.65 13.29 8.35
N ALA A 125 0.55 13.86 7.87
CA ALA A 125 0.03 13.67 6.51
C ALA A 125 1.11 13.78 5.41
N PRO A 126 2.01 14.79 5.39
CA PRO A 126 3.05 14.89 4.37
C PRO A 126 4.02 13.69 4.37
N TYR A 127 4.32 13.14 5.56
CA TYR A 127 5.22 12.00 5.73
C TYR A 127 4.53 10.68 5.37
N LEU A 128 3.26 10.54 5.74
CA LEU A 128 2.46 9.37 5.40
C LEU A 128 2.26 9.26 3.88
N ALA A 129 1.94 10.38 3.22
CA ALA A 129 1.76 10.46 1.77
C ALA A 129 3.02 10.04 0.99
N ARG A 130 4.20 10.34 1.53
CA ARG A 130 5.50 10.11 0.87
C ARG A 130 6.14 8.77 1.22
N SER A 131 5.57 7.99 2.13
CA SER A 131 6.17 6.76 2.61
C SER A 131 5.95 5.60 1.65
N THR A 132 7.04 5.09 1.06
CA THR A 132 7.03 3.90 0.21
C THR A 132 6.66 2.63 0.96
N GLN A 133 6.94 2.55 2.27
CA GLN A 133 6.53 1.42 3.12
C GLN A 133 5.01 1.34 3.29
N ILE A 134 4.37 2.49 3.51
CA ILE A 134 2.91 2.60 3.60
C ILE A 134 2.29 2.30 2.25
N GLU A 135 2.84 2.87 1.17
CA GLU A 135 2.37 2.60 -0.19
C GLU A 135 2.42 1.09 -0.52
N GLY A 136 3.52 0.40 -0.18
CA GLY A 136 3.61 -1.05 -0.31
C GLY A 136 2.56 -1.82 0.51
N ALA A 137 2.30 -1.40 1.76
CA ALA A 137 1.27 -2.02 2.59
C ALA A 137 -0.16 -1.81 2.06
N VAL A 138 -0.44 -0.61 1.51
CA VAL A 138 -1.71 -0.27 0.85
C VAL A 138 -1.89 -1.08 -0.43
N ASN A 139 -0.85 -1.19 -1.26
CA ASN A 139 -0.94 -1.92 -2.53
C ASN A 139 -1.11 -3.43 -2.34
N LYS A 140 -0.56 -3.99 -1.24
CA LYS A 140 -0.80 -5.39 -0.83
C LYS A 140 -2.22 -5.66 -0.34
N SER A 141 -3.00 -4.63 -0.02
CA SER A 141 -4.41 -4.82 0.36
C SER A 141 -5.28 -5.16 -0.85
N SER A 142 -6.42 -5.80 -0.63
CA SER A 142 -7.45 -6.03 -1.66
C SER A 142 -8.41 -4.83 -1.82
N ASN A 143 -8.22 -3.74 -1.07
CA ASN A 143 -9.15 -2.63 -1.00
C ASN A 143 -8.87 -1.56 -2.07
N ASN A 144 -9.33 -1.82 -3.30
CA ASN A 144 -9.10 -0.92 -4.44
C ASN A 144 -9.72 0.48 -4.25
N ASN A 145 -10.82 0.59 -3.49
CA ASN A 145 -11.43 1.88 -3.15
C ASN A 145 -10.48 2.72 -2.28
N PHE A 146 -9.87 2.10 -1.26
CA PHE A 146 -8.90 2.79 -0.42
C PHE A 146 -7.63 3.15 -1.20
N LYS A 147 -7.14 2.26 -2.08
CA LYS A 147 -5.98 2.56 -2.94
C LYS A 147 -6.19 3.84 -3.76
N THR A 148 -7.37 3.98 -4.37
CA THR A 148 -7.74 5.18 -5.14
C THR A 148 -7.78 6.44 -4.27
N LYS A 149 -8.38 6.35 -3.07
CA LYS A 149 -8.37 7.47 -2.10
C LYS A 149 -6.95 7.84 -1.68
N PHE A 150 -6.10 6.85 -1.43
CA PHE A 150 -4.71 7.05 -1.04
C PHE A 150 -3.89 7.70 -2.17
N GLU A 151 -4.10 7.30 -3.42
CA GLU A 151 -3.48 7.95 -4.59
C GLU A 151 -3.86 9.42 -4.70
N SER A 152 -5.14 9.76 -4.46
CA SER A 152 -5.57 11.16 -4.42
C SER A 152 -4.86 11.94 -3.31
N PHE A 153 -4.83 11.37 -2.11
CA PHE A 153 -4.11 11.94 -0.97
C PHE A 153 -2.62 12.16 -1.28
N GLN A 154 -1.95 11.21 -1.94
CA GLN A 154 -0.56 11.37 -2.37
C GLN A 154 -0.37 12.55 -3.33
N ARG A 155 -1.29 12.73 -4.29
CA ARG A 155 -1.28 13.85 -5.24
C ARG A 155 -1.41 15.21 -4.54
N ASP A 156 -2.26 15.30 -3.51
CA ASP A 156 -2.45 16.54 -2.74
C ASP A 156 -1.15 17.01 -2.07
N PHE A 157 -0.20 16.10 -1.81
CA PHE A 157 1.13 16.40 -1.27
C PHE A 157 2.25 16.47 -2.32
N GLY A 158 1.88 16.55 -3.60
CA GLY A 158 2.81 16.66 -4.72
C GLY A 158 3.64 15.39 -4.96
N VAL A 159 3.18 14.23 -4.47
CA VAL A 159 3.84 12.95 -4.74
C VAL A 159 3.49 12.55 -6.17
N LEU A 160 4.34 12.99 -7.10
CA LEU A 160 4.26 12.59 -8.49
C LEU A 160 4.96 11.24 -8.63
N ARG A 161 4.20 10.20 -8.98
CA ARG A 161 4.74 8.87 -9.30
C ARG A 161 5.43 8.84 -10.67
N GLN A 162 6.16 9.90 -11.04
CA GLN A 162 6.81 10.05 -12.34
C GLN A 162 8.31 10.30 -12.18
N ILE A 163 9.14 9.48 -12.84
CA ILE A 163 10.53 9.81 -13.11
C ILE A 163 10.60 10.31 -14.55
N LYS A 164 10.99 11.59 -14.73
CA LYS A 164 10.86 12.30 -16.01
C LYS A 164 11.70 11.72 -17.14
N ARG A 165 12.79 10.99 -16.86
CA ARG A 165 13.64 10.43 -17.91
C ARG A 165 14.48 9.26 -17.39
N ILE A 166 14.21 8.07 -17.90
CA ILE A 166 15.01 6.86 -17.69
C ILE A 166 15.38 6.26 -19.04
N ILE A 167 16.51 5.56 -19.13
CA ILE A 167 16.90 4.82 -20.34
C ILE A 167 16.55 3.35 -20.12
N VAL A 168 15.76 2.78 -21.03
CA VAL A 168 15.40 1.36 -21.05
C VAL A 168 15.76 0.81 -22.43
N ASN A 169 16.66 -0.17 -22.48
CA ASN A 169 17.16 -0.77 -23.73
C ASN A 169 17.64 0.28 -24.77
N GLY A 170 18.31 1.34 -24.31
CA GLY A 170 18.80 2.41 -25.18
C GLY A 170 17.76 3.45 -25.62
N VAL A 171 16.49 3.30 -25.22
CA VAL A 171 15.40 4.25 -25.51
C VAL A 171 15.08 5.08 -24.26
N TYR A 172 14.85 6.38 -24.44
CA TYR A 172 14.39 7.23 -23.36
C TYR A 172 12.90 7.00 -23.09
N CYS A 173 12.58 6.73 -21.84
CA CYS A 173 11.21 6.54 -21.38
C CYS A 173 10.87 7.50 -20.25
N TYR A 174 9.60 7.88 -20.19
CA TYR A 174 8.98 8.41 -18.98
C TYR A 174 8.52 7.23 -18.13
N HIS A 175 8.98 7.18 -16.87
CA HIS A 175 8.55 6.16 -15.94
C HIS A 175 7.39 6.67 -15.09
N TYR A 176 6.40 5.82 -14.93
CA TYR A 176 5.23 6.02 -14.09
C TYR A 176 5.00 4.78 -13.22
N ILE A 177 4.31 4.94 -12.11
CA ILE A 177 3.65 3.81 -11.43
C ILE A 177 2.21 3.77 -11.94
N ALA A 178 1.75 2.59 -12.35
CA ALA A 178 0.38 2.38 -12.84
C ALA A 178 -0.65 2.83 -11.79
N PRO A 179 -1.79 3.37 -12.23
CA PRO A 179 -2.91 3.61 -11.31
C PRO A 179 -3.45 2.26 -10.79
N CYS A 180 -3.97 2.27 -9.58
CA CYS A 180 -4.62 1.10 -8.97
C CYS A 180 -6.00 0.87 -9.57
N VAL A 181 -6.05 0.21 -10.73
CA VAL A 181 -7.31 -0.09 -11.45
C VAL A 181 -7.61 -1.60 -11.49
N PRO A 182 -8.89 -2.03 -11.45
CA PRO A 182 -9.26 -3.45 -11.48
C PRO A 182 -8.64 -4.24 -12.64
N GLN A 183 -8.44 -3.58 -13.79
CA GLN A 183 -7.86 -4.17 -14.99
C GLN A 183 -6.42 -4.67 -14.79
N LEU A 184 -5.67 -4.08 -13.85
CA LEU A 184 -4.29 -4.44 -13.54
C LEU A 184 -4.15 -5.29 -12.29
N GLU A 185 -5.26 -5.69 -11.66
CA GLU A 185 -5.25 -6.36 -10.36
C GLU A 185 -4.39 -7.63 -10.34
N HIS A 186 -4.39 -8.41 -11.41
CA HIS A 186 -3.59 -9.64 -11.52
C HIS A 186 -2.08 -9.33 -11.47
N LEU A 187 -1.61 -8.33 -12.22
CA LEU A 187 -0.20 -7.89 -12.16
C LEU A 187 0.13 -7.30 -10.80
N SER A 188 -0.72 -6.45 -10.26
CA SER A 188 -0.50 -5.83 -8.96
C SER A 188 -0.40 -6.88 -7.85
N ARG A 189 -1.23 -7.94 -7.86
CA ARG A 189 -1.14 -9.03 -6.87
C ARG A 189 0.13 -9.86 -7.03
N LEU A 190 0.61 -10.03 -8.26
CA LEU A 190 1.84 -10.77 -8.53
C LEU A 190 3.08 -9.97 -8.12
N ALA A 191 3.06 -8.65 -8.20
CA ALA A 191 4.18 -7.80 -7.79
C ALA A 191 4.45 -7.88 -6.28
N ASP A 192 5.70 -8.09 -5.87
CA ASP A 192 6.11 -8.16 -4.46
C ASP A 192 5.81 -6.84 -3.69
N THR A 193 5.84 -5.71 -4.40
CA THR A 193 5.49 -4.38 -3.87
C THR A 193 4.03 -3.99 -4.08
N GLY A 194 3.25 -4.81 -4.80
CA GLY A 194 1.91 -4.45 -5.26
C GLY A 194 1.89 -3.44 -6.41
N MET A 195 3.05 -3.01 -6.92
CA MET A 195 3.17 -1.95 -7.91
C MET A 195 3.51 -2.48 -9.30
N VAL A 196 2.93 -1.83 -10.30
CA VAL A 196 3.28 -2.03 -11.71
C VAL A 196 3.95 -0.76 -12.21
N ALA A 197 5.19 -0.86 -12.68
CA ALA A 197 5.88 0.25 -13.32
C ALA A 197 5.46 0.33 -14.80
N LEU A 198 5.17 1.53 -15.29
CA LEU A 198 4.93 1.82 -16.69
C LEU A 198 6.10 2.63 -17.26
N TYR A 199 6.60 2.22 -18.41
CA TYR A 199 7.57 2.97 -19.18
C TYR A 199 6.95 3.35 -20.52
N VAL A 200 6.75 4.64 -20.72
CA VAL A 200 6.25 5.20 -21.98
C VAL A 200 7.44 5.77 -22.76
N PRO A 201 7.79 5.22 -23.92
CA PRO A 201 8.91 5.73 -24.72
C PRO A 201 8.62 7.13 -25.27
N ASP A 202 9.66 7.93 -25.41
CA ASP A 202 9.58 9.24 -26.07
C ASP A 202 9.35 9.11 -27.59
N ILE A 203 9.91 8.07 -28.20
CA ILE A 203 9.69 7.68 -29.60
C ILE A 203 8.43 6.83 -29.79
N GLU A 204 8.08 6.57 -31.05
CA GLU A 204 6.94 5.73 -31.42
C GLU A 204 7.30 4.23 -31.44
N SER A 205 7.40 3.69 -30.24
CA SER A 205 7.72 2.28 -29.94
C SER A 205 6.75 1.74 -28.89
N ASP A 206 6.76 0.43 -28.64
CA ASP A 206 6.00 -0.16 -27.54
C ASP A 206 6.36 0.45 -26.18
N GLY A 207 5.32 0.68 -25.38
CA GLY A 207 5.45 0.88 -23.95
C GLY A 207 5.67 -0.43 -23.22
N ARG A 208 6.02 -0.33 -21.94
CA ARG A 208 6.32 -1.50 -21.10
C ARG A 208 5.66 -1.39 -19.75
N LEU A 209 4.95 -2.43 -19.33
CA LEU A 209 4.61 -2.66 -17.94
C LEU A 209 5.67 -3.59 -17.34
N ARG A 210 6.13 -3.30 -16.12
CA ARG A 210 7.11 -4.11 -15.40
C ARG A 210 6.64 -4.36 -13.98
N ILE A 211 6.77 -5.60 -13.55
CA ILE A 211 6.63 -5.99 -12.15
C ILE A 211 7.88 -6.76 -11.70
N THR A 212 8.15 -6.70 -10.40
CA THR A 212 9.11 -7.59 -9.75
C THR A 212 8.32 -8.47 -8.78
N THR A 213 8.45 -9.78 -8.91
CA THR A 213 7.86 -10.77 -8.00
C THR A 213 8.96 -11.58 -7.33
N GLN A 214 8.62 -12.25 -6.23
CA GLN A 214 9.50 -13.22 -5.58
C GLN A 214 9.76 -14.41 -6.51
N TRP A 215 10.84 -15.14 -6.26
CA TRP A 215 11.15 -16.36 -6.98
C TRP A 215 10.02 -17.39 -6.83
N ASP A 216 9.38 -17.75 -7.95
CA ASP A 216 8.25 -18.67 -8.01
C ASP A 216 8.41 -19.61 -9.22
N GLU A 217 8.74 -20.87 -8.93
CA GLU A 217 8.92 -21.91 -9.95
C GLU A 217 7.60 -22.29 -10.65
N ASN A 218 6.46 -22.15 -9.98
CA ASN A 218 5.16 -22.42 -10.60
C ASN A 218 4.81 -21.34 -11.63
N LEU A 219 5.19 -20.09 -11.36
CA LEU A 219 5.07 -19.02 -12.34
C LEU A 219 6.00 -19.26 -13.53
N LEU A 220 7.27 -19.62 -13.27
CA LEU A 220 8.27 -19.87 -14.31
C LEU A 220 7.86 -21.03 -15.22
N ASN A 221 7.49 -22.17 -14.65
CA ASN A 221 7.03 -23.32 -15.41
C ASN A 221 5.67 -23.05 -16.07
N GLY A 222 4.76 -22.42 -15.31
CA GLY A 222 3.41 -22.12 -15.73
C GLY A 222 3.35 -21.19 -16.93
N LEU A 223 3.91 -19.99 -16.82
CA LEU A 223 3.79 -18.96 -17.85
C LEU A 223 4.90 -19.06 -18.92
N PHE A 224 6.12 -19.42 -18.52
CA PHE A 224 7.30 -19.39 -19.41
C PHE A 224 7.77 -20.78 -19.84
N GLY A 225 7.21 -21.87 -19.28
CA GLY A 225 7.66 -23.24 -19.52
C GLY A 225 9.10 -23.50 -19.11
N CYS A 226 9.62 -22.70 -18.18
CA CYS A 226 10.97 -22.87 -17.66
C CYS A 226 10.96 -23.88 -16.52
N GLN A 227 11.53 -25.05 -16.77
CA GLN A 227 11.87 -26.04 -15.77
C GLN A 227 13.35 -26.41 -15.97
N LEU A 228 14.20 -26.00 -15.04
CA LEU A 228 15.64 -26.26 -15.09
C LEU A 228 16.04 -27.08 -13.87
N ASP A 229 16.83 -28.12 -14.10
CA ASP A 229 17.40 -28.94 -13.03
C ASP A 229 18.52 -28.20 -12.28
N VAL A 230 19.17 -27.25 -12.96
CA VAL A 230 20.24 -26.40 -12.41
C VAL A 230 20.02 -24.97 -12.89
N TYR A 231 20.05 -24.03 -11.95
CA TYR A 231 19.90 -22.61 -12.23
C TYR A 231 21.26 -21.89 -12.18
N GLU A 232 21.60 -21.16 -13.24
CA GLU A 232 22.81 -20.34 -13.27
C GLU A 232 22.63 -19.03 -12.48
N ALA A 233 23.63 -18.65 -11.69
CA ALA A 233 23.59 -17.41 -10.92
C ALA A 233 23.56 -16.13 -11.78
N THR A 234 23.93 -16.23 -13.05
CA THR A 234 23.86 -15.17 -14.07
C THR A 234 22.43 -14.75 -14.40
N GLY A 235 21.44 -15.58 -14.04
CA GLY A 235 20.03 -15.36 -14.31
C GLY A 235 19.55 -16.06 -15.57
N LEU A 236 18.25 -16.00 -15.82
CA LEU A 236 17.61 -16.58 -16.99
C LEU A 236 16.71 -15.55 -17.66
N ILE A 237 16.65 -15.60 -18.99
CA ILE A 237 15.66 -14.86 -19.77
C ILE A 237 14.73 -15.86 -20.42
N ALA A 238 13.43 -15.66 -20.25
CA ALA A 238 12.41 -16.49 -20.86
C ALA A 238 11.25 -15.68 -21.39
N TYR A 239 10.51 -16.28 -22.32
CA TYR A 239 9.37 -15.67 -23.00
C TYR A 239 8.12 -16.49 -22.74
N ALA A 240 6.97 -15.82 -22.62
CA ALA A 240 5.75 -16.49 -22.20
C ALA A 240 5.11 -17.30 -23.32
N TYR A 241 4.42 -18.37 -22.94
CA TYR A 241 3.47 -19.06 -23.82
C TYR A 241 2.22 -18.19 -24.01
N ARG A 242 1.87 -17.92 -25.26
CA ARG A 242 0.80 -16.99 -25.65
C ARG A 242 -0.55 -17.37 -25.06
N ASP A 243 -0.90 -18.65 -25.11
CA ASP A 243 -2.16 -19.21 -24.60
C ASP A 243 -2.27 -19.16 -23.07
N ARG A 244 -1.15 -18.95 -22.36
CA ARG A 244 -1.10 -18.89 -20.90
C ARG A 244 -1.11 -17.47 -20.33
N VAL A 245 -0.93 -16.44 -21.16
CA VAL A 245 -0.91 -15.03 -20.70
C VAL A 245 -2.19 -14.66 -19.96
N THR A 246 -3.36 -14.98 -20.50
CA THR A 246 -4.65 -14.68 -19.87
C THR A 246 -4.79 -15.30 -18.48
N GLN A 247 -4.32 -16.54 -18.30
CA GLN A 247 -4.44 -17.26 -17.04
C GLN A 247 -3.58 -16.64 -15.93
N TYR A 248 -2.35 -16.23 -16.26
CA TYR A 248 -1.39 -15.77 -15.25
C TYR A 248 -1.37 -14.25 -15.07
N LEU A 249 -1.60 -13.48 -16.14
CA LEU A 249 -1.51 -12.02 -16.15
C LEU A 249 -2.87 -11.34 -16.31
N GLY A 250 -3.93 -12.10 -16.60
CA GLY A 250 -5.30 -11.60 -16.73
C GLY A 250 -5.68 -11.21 -18.17
N GLY A 251 -6.99 -11.24 -18.46
CA GLY A 251 -7.53 -10.99 -19.80
C GLY A 251 -7.19 -9.62 -20.37
N TYR A 252 -7.23 -8.57 -19.52
CA TYR A 252 -6.88 -7.21 -19.95
C TYR A 252 -5.46 -7.10 -20.51
N ILE A 253 -4.51 -7.81 -19.92
CA ILE A 253 -3.12 -7.82 -20.36
C ILE A 253 -2.98 -8.61 -21.65
N SER A 254 -3.66 -9.76 -21.76
CA SER A 254 -3.70 -10.51 -23.00
C SER A 254 -4.26 -9.68 -24.16
N GLU A 255 -5.25 -8.83 -23.93
CA GLU A 255 -5.76 -7.91 -24.95
C GLU A 255 -4.79 -6.76 -25.23
N ALA A 256 -4.14 -6.23 -24.19
CA ALA A 256 -3.21 -5.11 -24.33
C ALA A 256 -1.96 -5.47 -25.14
N ILE A 257 -1.42 -6.69 -24.99
CA ILE A 257 -0.25 -7.12 -25.77
C ILE A 257 -0.54 -7.23 -27.26
N GLU A 258 -1.79 -7.49 -27.67
CA GLU A 258 -2.18 -7.53 -29.10
C GLU A 258 -2.05 -6.17 -29.80
N THR A 259 -1.90 -5.08 -29.03
CA THR A 259 -1.65 -3.73 -29.58
C THR A 259 -0.18 -3.43 -29.82
N SER A 260 0.75 -4.31 -29.45
CA SER A 260 2.18 -4.05 -29.48
C SER A 260 2.80 -4.37 -30.85
N GLN A 261 3.81 -3.57 -31.25
CA GLN A 261 4.64 -3.83 -32.42
C GLN A 261 5.44 -5.13 -32.25
N THR A 262 5.85 -5.43 -31.02
CA THR A 262 6.49 -6.68 -30.62
C THR A 262 5.61 -7.88 -30.97
N ARG A 263 4.31 -7.80 -30.65
CA ARG A 263 3.34 -8.85 -30.97
C ARG A 263 3.08 -8.98 -32.45
N ALA A 264 3.02 -7.86 -33.17
CA ALA A 264 2.87 -7.85 -34.63
C ALA A 264 4.07 -8.51 -35.35
N SER A 265 5.23 -8.56 -34.69
CA SER A 265 6.44 -9.20 -35.20
C SER A 265 6.54 -10.70 -34.86
N ASP A 266 5.71 -11.20 -33.95
CA ASP A 266 5.65 -12.62 -33.62
C ASP A 266 5.02 -13.41 -34.78
N LEU A 267 5.65 -14.53 -35.18
CA LEU A 267 5.07 -15.44 -36.16
C LEU A 267 3.77 -16.05 -35.61
N PRO A 268 2.66 -16.11 -36.38
CA PRO A 268 1.37 -16.60 -35.89
C PRO A 268 1.39 -18.01 -35.30
N GLU A 269 2.28 -18.86 -35.84
CA GLU A 269 2.48 -20.26 -35.48
C GLU A 269 3.34 -20.45 -34.22
N ASN A 270 4.06 -19.41 -33.78
CA ASN A 270 4.91 -19.51 -32.60
C ASN A 270 4.03 -19.54 -31.34
N PRO A 271 4.10 -20.60 -30.51
CA PRO A 271 3.37 -20.65 -29.25
C PRO A 271 3.91 -19.65 -28.21
N ILE A 272 5.13 -19.14 -28.42
CA ILE A 272 5.80 -18.19 -27.53
C ILE A 272 5.64 -16.76 -28.07
N THR A 273 5.39 -15.80 -27.18
CA THR A 273 5.34 -14.36 -27.54
C THR A 273 6.50 -13.58 -26.93
N GLN A 274 7.09 -12.68 -27.73
CA GLN A 274 8.10 -11.75 -27.23
C GLN A 274 7.50 -10.60 -26.42
N SER A 275 6.18 -10.43 -26.49
CA SER A 275 5.48 -9.35 -25.78
C SER A 275 5.42 -9.56 -24.27
N VAL A 276 5.72 -10.75 -23.78
CA VAL A 276 5.84 -11.03 -22.35
C VAL A 276 7.13 -11.80 -22.12
N SER A 277 8.03 -11.23 -21.34
CA SER A 277 9.32 -11.83 -21.02
C SER A 277 9.60 -11.73 -19.53
N CYS A 278 10.43 -12.61 -19.01
CA CYS A 278 11.00 -12.46 -17.68
C CYS A 278 12.53 -12.45 -17.70
N ASN A 279 13.09 -11.75 -16.73
CA ASN A 279 14.48 -11.91 -16.29
C ASN A 279 14.45 -12.45 -14.86
N GLY A 280 14.79 -13.71 -14.70
CA GLY A 280 14.79 -14.41 -13.41
C GLY A 280 16.18 -14.44 -12.79
N PHE A 281 16.27 -14.08 -11.51
CA PHE A 281 17.46 -14.23 -10.68
C PHE A 281 17.20 -15.34 -9.65
N PRO A 282 17.76 -16.55 -9.85
CA PRO A 282 17.45 -17.74 -9.07
C PRO A 282 17.54 -17.51 -7.55
N GLY A 283 16.50 -17.94 -6.84
CA GLY A 283 16.38 -17.79 -5.38
C GLY A 283 16.17 -16.36 -4.89
N GLN A 284 16.05 -15.37 -5.79
CA GLN A 284 15.88 -13.96 -5.45
C GLN A 284 14.54 -13.43 -5.96
N VAL A 285 14.48 -13.05 -7.24
CA VAL A 285 13.33 -12.35 -7.83
C VAL A 285 13.15 -12.73 -9.29
N ILE A 286 11.94 -12.50 -9.80
CA ILE A 286 11.62 -12.55 -11.22
C ILE A 286 11.13 -11.17 -11.62
N ILE A 287 11.76 -10.57 -12.64
CA ILE A 287 11.30 -9.32 -13.25
C ILE A 287 10.50 -9.71 -14.48
N VAL A 288 9.21 -9.37 -14.51
CA VAL A 288 8.34 -9.63 -15.67
C VAL A 288 8.11 -8.32 -16.42
N ASP A 289 8.40 -8.35 -17.72
CA ASP A 289 8.18 -7.28 -18.68
C ASP A 289 7.03 -7.65 -19.62
N VAL A 290 6.09 -6.73 -19.78
CA VAL A 290 4.95 -6.83 -20.70
C VAL A 290 5.00 -5.65 -21.67
N TYR A 291 5.20 -5.92 -22.95
CA TYR A 291 5.21 -4.92 -24.02
C TYR A 291 3.79 -4.71 -24.55
N VAL A 292 3.38 -3.45 -24.58
CA VAL A 292 2.06 -3.03 -25.07
C VAL A 292 2.24 -1.81 -25.98
N GLY A 293 1.32 -1.59 -26.93
CA GLY A 293 1.40 -0.42 -27.78
C GLY A 293 1.42 0.88 -26.97
N LYS A 294 2.20 1.88 -27.40
CA LYS A 294 2.35 3.18 -26.69
C LYS A 294 1.02 3.81 -26.29
N ARG A 295 0.06 3.82 -27.23
CA ARG A 295 -1.29 4.36 -27.01
C ARG A 295 -2.00 3.61 -25.87
N LYS A 296 -1.90 2.29 -25.81
CA LYS A 296 -2.49 1.48 -24.74
C LYS A 296 -1.79 1.74 -23.40
N CYS A 297 -0.48 1.93 -23.42
CA CYS A 297 0.28 2.33 -22.23
C CYS A 297 -0.19 3.69 -21.68
N ILE A 298 -0.42 4.68 -22.55
CA ILE A 298 -0.96 5.99 -22.19
C ILE A 298 -2.40 5.88 -21.68
N GLU A 299 -3.24 5.05 -22.32
CA GLU A 299 -4.60 4.77 -21.87
C GLU A 299 -4.59 4.20 -20.44
N ILE A 300 -3.69 3.27 -20.14
CA ILE A 300 -3.53 2.70 -18.79
C ILE A 300 -3.17 3.80 -17.77
N LEU A 301 -2.35 4.78 -18.14
CA LEU A 301 -2.08 5.95 -17.28
C LEU A 301 -3.32 6.84 -17.09
N GLY A 302 -4.17 6.93 -18.12
CA GLY A 302 -5.34 7.79 -18.21
C GLY A 302 -6.68 7.15 -17.84
N LEU A 303 -6.71 5.90 -17.36
CA LEU A 303 -7.92 5.25 -16.80
C LEU A 303 -8.37 5.83 -15.44
N ALA A 304 -7.91 7.05 -15.14
CA ALA A 304 -8.56 8.01 -14.26
C ALA A 304 -8.60 9.38 -14.98
N LEU A 305 -9.46 9.51 -15.99
CA LEU A 305 -10.14 10.77 -16.30
C LEU A 305 -11.60 10.64 -15.86
#